data_AF-A7RI23-F1
#
_entry.id   AF-A7RI23-F1
#
_cell.length_a   1.000
_cell.length_b   1.000
_cell.length_c   1.000
_cell.angle_alpha   90.00
_cell.angle_beta   90.00
_cell.angle_gamma   90.00
#
_symmetry.space_group_name_H-M   'P 1'
#
loop_
_entity.id
_entity.type
_entity.pdbx_description
1 polymer ?
#
loop_
_entity_poly.entity_id
_entity_poly.type
_entity_poly.pdbx_seq_one_letter_code
_entity_poly.pdbx_strand_id
1 'polypeptide(L)'
;MADKTANPRPQFGNRMLTDPSKVFEHNAWDNVEWGEEQEEEAQAKIAENAAVMVDEQLKEKYENEANQFWDEFYTQHQNRFFKDRHWLFTEFPELDTPTESEAVASSEMLNNECYQKVTQVEEAYPGVQANKRILEVGCGVGNTVFPILEANK
;
A
#
# COMPACT_ATOMS: atom_id res chain seq x y z
N MET A 1 -5.93 27.26 -1.53
CA MET A 1 -4.85 27.25 -2.53
C MET A 1 -3.54 27.16 -1.76
N ALA A 2 -2.90 26.00 -1.76
CA ALA A 2 -1.65 25.81 -1.03
C ALA A 2 -0.51 26.49 -1.77
N ASP A 3 0.29 27.23 -1.01
CA ASP A 3 1.48 27.96 -1.43
C ASP A 3 2.51 27.01 -2.09
N LYS A 4 2.91 27.32 -3.32
CA LYS A 4 3.83 26.50 -4.14
C LYS A 4 5.31 26.88 -3.93
N THR A 5 5.67 27.64 -2.89
CA THR A 5 7.06 28.02 -2.60
C THR A 5 7.70 27.26 -1.43
N ALA A 6 7.50 25.95 -1.35
CA ALA A 6 8.25 25.10 -0.43
C ALA A 6 8.89 23.95 -1.21
N ASN A 7 10.18 23.73 -0.97
CA ASN A 7 10.99 22.66 -1.57
C ASN A 7 10.15 21.37 -1.73
N PRO A 8 10.04 20.79 -2.94
CA PRO A 8 9.37 19.52 -3.12
C PRO A 8 10.00 18.52 -2.16
N ARG A 9 9.18 17.76 -1.43
CA ARG A 9 9.73 16.70 -0.57
C ARG A 9 10.57 15.79 -1.46
N PRO A 10 11.81 15.48 -1.07
CA PRO A 10 12.65 14.59 -1.85
C PRO A 10 11.91 13.26 -2.03
N GLN A 11 11.98 12.71 -3.25
CA GLN A 11 11.37 11.42 -3.57
C GLN A 11 11.91 10.35 -2.61
N PHE A 12 11.04 9.43 -2.22
CA PHE A 12 11.38 8.32 -1.33
C PHE A 12 12.61 7.54 -1.80
N GLY A 13 13.33 6.94 -0.86
CA GLY A 13 14.52 6.13 -1.15
C GLY A 13 15.80 6.91 -1.34
N ASN A 14 15.75 8.24 -1.47
CA ASN A 14 16.94 9.06 -1.76
C ASN A 14 17.65 9.62 -0.51
N ARG A 15 17.14 9.34 0.69
CA ARG A 15 17.74 9.84 1.93
C ARG A 15 18.81 8.84 2.38
N MET A 16 20.08 9.19 2.18
CA MET A 16 21.21 8.39 2.68
C MET A 16 21.81 9.05 3.91
N LEU A 17 22.05 8.28 4.97
CA LEU A 17 22.85 8.74 6.09
C LEU A 17 24.33 8.66 5.70
N THR A 18 24.88 9.74 5.15
CA THR A 18 26.30 9.80 4.76
C THR A 18 27.23 10.14 5.92
N ASP A 19 26.70 10.76 6.98
CA ASP A 19 27.44 11.18 8.17
C ASP A 19 26.80 10.55 9.43
N PRO A 20 27.50 9.62 10.10
CA PRO A 20 27.02 8.95 11.31
C PRO A 20 26.72 9.88 12.49
N SER A 21 27.19 11.13 12.49
CA SER A 21 26.89 12.11 13.54
C SER A 21 25.52 12.79 13.39
N LYS A 22 24.90 12.65 12.20
CA LYS A 22 23.66 13.34 11.81
C LYS A 22 22.44 12.42 11.78
N VAL A 23 22.43 11.40 12.63
CA VAL A 23 21.36 10.38 12.73
C VAL A 23 19.96 10.96 12.95
N PHE A 24 19.84 12.17 13.50
CA PHE A 24 18.55 12.84 13.73
C PHE A 24 18.18 13.85 12.63
N GLU A 25 19.08 14.18 11.70
CA GLU A 25 18.80 15.12 10.60
C GLU A 25 18.04 14.46 9.45
N HIS A 26 18.23 13.15 9.27
CA HIS A 26 17.56 12.35 8.25
C HIS A 26 16.90 11.13 8.92
N ASN A 27 15.57 11.12 9.03
CA ASN A 27 14.81 9.94 9.43
C ASN A 27 14.72 8.92 8.27
N ALA A 28 15.89 8.47 7.81
CA ALA A 28 16.01 7.63 6.62
C ALA A 28 16.23 6.18 7.04
N TRP A 29 15.12 5.48 7.28
CA TRP A 29 15.14 4.02 7.37
C TRP A 29 15.04 3.36 5.98
N ASP A 30 15.07 4.16 4.92
CA ASP A 30 14.78 3.78 3.54
C ASP A 30 15.70 2.66 3.00
N ASN A 31 16.93 2.55 3.53
CA ASN A 31 17.97 1.64 3.03
C ASN A 31 18.69 0.90 4.17
N VAL A 32 18.00 0.64 5.28
CA VAL A 32 18.58 -0.15 6.37
C VAL A 32 18.64 -1.61 5.92
N GLU A 33 19.83 -2.05 5.58
CA GLU A 33 20.13 -3.46 5.36
C GLU A 33 20.11 -4.20 6.70
N TRP A 34 19.58 -5.42 6.68
CA TRP A 34 19.53 -6.24 7.87
C TRP A 34 20.88 -6.90 8.09
N GLY A 35 21.40 -6.79 9.31
CA GLY A 35 22.53 -7.60 9.75
C GLY A 35 22.11 -9.03 10.08
N GLU A 36 23.09 -9.92 10.14
CA GLU A 36 22.91 -11.33 10.52
C GLU A 36 22.14 -11.49 11.85
N GLU A 37 22.47 -10.68 12.87
CA GLU A 37 21.77 -10.69 14.16
C GLU A 37 20.27 -10.34 14.03
N GLN A 38 19.93 -9.34 13.21
CA GLN A 38 18.53 -8.92 13.00
C GLN A 38 17.73 -9.97 12.23
N GLU A 39 18.37 -10.61 11.24
CA GLU A 39 17.78 -11.73 10.52
C GLU A 39 17.53 -12.92 11.44
N GLU A 40 18.50 -13.27 12.29
CA GLU A 40 18.35 -14.33 13.29
C GLU A 40 17.24 -14.03 14.30
N GLU A 41 17.17 -12.80 14.82
CA GLU A 41 16.10 -12.38 15.74
C GLU A 41 14.71 -12.47 15.08
N ALA A 42 14.58 -12.02 13.84
CA ALA A 42 13.31 -12.11 13.12
C ALA A 42 12.92 -13.56 12.84
N GLN A 43 13.87 -14.41 12.45
CA GLN A 43 13.64 -15.84 12.28
C GLN A 43 13.20 -16.50 13.59
N ALA A 44 13.83 -16.16 14.71
CA ALA A 44 13.43 -16.64 16.03
C ALA A 44 12.01 -16.21 16.39
N LYS A 45 11.63 -14.95 16.09
CA LYS A 45 10.27 -14.44 16.32
C LYS A 45 9.21 -15.11 15.42
N ILE A 46 9.54 -15.38 14.16
CA ILE A 46 8.67 -16.14 13.26
C ILE A 46 8.47 -17.55 13.80
N ALA A 47 9.54 -18.23 14.23
CA ALA A 47 9.47 -19.56 14.82
C ALA A 47 8.65 -19.58 16.11
N GLU A 48 8.82 -18.59 16.99
CA GLU A 48 8.04 -18.41 18.22
C GLU A 48 6.54 -18.26 17.91
N ASN A 49 6.18 -17.37 16.98
CA ASN A 49 4.78 -17.14 16.59
C ASN A 49 4.17 -18.34 15.87
N ALA A 50 4.97 -19.11 15.12
CA ALA A 50 4.51 -20.32 14.43
C ALA A 50 4.41 -21.55 15.34
N ALA A 51 5.01 -21.52 16.54
CA ALA A 51 5.04 -22.67 17.45
C ALA A 51 3.66 -23.06 17.98
N VAL A 52 2.74 -22.09 18.11
CA VAL A 52 1.37 -22.32 18.58
C VAL A 52 0.40 -21.74 17.57
N MET A 53 -0.22 -22.63 16.81
CA MET A 53 -1.33 -22.27 15.95
C MET A 53 -2.62 -22.14 16.77
N VAL A 54 -3.54 -21.30 16.28
CA VAL A 54 -4.92 -21.28 16.77
C VAL A 54 -5.57 -22.65 16.53
N ASP A 55 -6.46 -23.06 17.42
CA ASP A 55 -7.23 -24.28 17.22
C ASP A 55 -8.14 -24.16 16.00
N GLU A 56 -8.53 -25.31 15.43
CA GLU A 56 -9.30 -25.33 14.18
C GLU A 56 -10.66 -24.65 14.33
N GLN A 57 -11.27 -24.70 15.52
CA GLN A 57 -12.57 -24.06 15.76
C GLN A 57 -12.45 -22.54 15.76
N LEU A 58 -11.43 -21.98 16.43
CA LEU A 58 -11.15 -20.55 16.39
C LEU A 58 -10.72 -20.08 15.01
N LYS A 59 -9.93 -20.88 14.29
CA LYS A 59 -9.54 -20.57 12.91
C LYS A 59 -10.76 -20.45 12.00
N GLU A 60 -11.64 -21.46 12.01
CA GLU A 60 -12.87 -21.44 11.23
C GLU A 60 -13.77 -20.26 11.62
N LYS A 61 -13.85 -19.95 12.92
CA LYS A 61 -14.55 -18.77 13.41
C LYS A 61 -13.98 -17.48 12.83
N TYR A 62 -12.67 -17.26 12.91
CA TYR A 62 -12.05 -16.02 12.45
C TYR A 62 -12.14 -15.84 10.93
N GLU A 63 -12.08 -16.91 10.15
CA GLU A 63 -12.27 -16.86 8.70
C GLU A 63 -13.72 -16.55 8.33
N ASN A 64 -14.68 -17.26 8.93
CA ASN A 64 -16.10 -17.12 8.58
C ASN A 64 -16.75 -15.85 9.16
N GLU A 65 -16.28 -15.38 10.31
CA GLU A 65 -16.82 -14.20 11.00
C GLU A 65 -15.91 -12.96 10.86
N ALA A 66 -14.89 -13.01 9.97
CA ALA A 66 -13.95 -11.91 9.76
C ALA A 66 -14.63 -10.55 9.58
N ASN A 67 -15.70 -10.52 8.77
CA ASN A 67 -16.46 -9.30 8.51
C ASN A 67 -17.10 -8.72 9.78
N GLN A 68 -17.60 -9.56 10.69
CA GLN A 68 -18.23 -9.12 11.93
C GLN A 68 -17.22 -8.46 12.87
N PHE A 69 -16.02 -9.05 12.99
CA PHE A 69 -14.95 -8.46 13.79
C PHE A 69 -14.50 -7.11 13.26
N TRP A 70 -14.40 -6.97 11.93
CA TRP A 70 -14.09 -5.69 11.30
C TRP A 70 -15.23 -4.69 11.49
N ASP A 71 -16.49 -5.09 11.30
CA ASP A 71 -17.67 -4.23 11.51
C ASP A 71 -17.77 -3.72 12.96
N GLU A 72 -17.53 -4.59 13.93
CA GLU A 72 -17.45 -4.21 15.35
C GLU A 72 -16.32 -3.21 15.60
N PHE A 73 -15.13 -3.48 15.06
CA PHE A 73 -13.99 -2.57 15.16
C PHE A 73 -14.33 -1.19 14.61
N TYR A 74 -14.89 -1.12 13.39
CA TYR A 74 -15.26 0.13 12.74
C TYR A 74 -16.40 0.85 13.46
N THR A 75 -17.35 0.12 14.02
CA THR A 75 -18.43 0.68 14.84
C THR A 75 -17.89 1.36 16.09
N GLN A 76 -16.91 0.75 16.76
CA GLN A 76 -16.31 1.30 17.98
C GLN A 76 -15.37 2.48 17.72
N HIS A 77 -14.58 2.42 16.65
CA HIS A 77 -13.50 3.38 16.39
C HIS A 77 -13.87 4.51 15.42
N GLN A 78 -14.98 4.38 14.70
CA GLN A 78 -15.53 5.37 13.77
C GLN A 78 -14.45 5.98 12.85
N ASN A 79 -14.28 7.30 12.86
CA ASN A 79 -13.31 8.03 12.03
C ASN A 79 -12.01 8.37 12.77
N ARG A 80 -11.78 7.86 13.98
CA ARG A 80 -10.67 8.31 14.85
C ARG A 80 -9.27 7.94 14.35
N PHE A 81 -9.19 7.01 13.40
CA PHE A 81 -7.93 6.53 12.82
C PHE A 81 -7.80 6.87 11.33
N PHE A 82 -8.74 7.66 10.78
CA PHE A 82 -8.50 8.30 9.49
C PHE A 82 -7.33 9.26 9.62
N LYS A 83 -6.39 9.15 8.70
CA LYS A 83 -5.17 9.94 8.64
C LYS A 83 -4.94 10.23 7.17
N ASP A 84 -4.98 11.50 6.82
CA ASP A 84 -4.72 11.91 5.45
C ASP A 84 -3.28 11.58 5.05
N ARG A 85 -3.13 10.75 4.02
CA ARG A 85 -1.85 10.27 3.49
C ARG A 85 -1.27 11.30 2.52
N HIS A 86 -0.99 12.51 3.00
CA HIS A 86 -0.35 13.58 2.21
C HIS A 86 1.01 13.21 1.61
N TRP A 87 1.65 12.15 2.12
CA TRP A 87 2.89 11.61 1.59
C TRP A 87 2.68 10.66 0.40
N LEU A 88 1.45 10.21 0.14
CA LEU A 88 1.14 9.12 -0.79
C LEU A 88 1.72 9.36 -2.19
N PHE A 89 1.57 10.56 -2.75
CA PHE A 89 2.07 10.89 -4.08
C PHE A 89 3.58 11.18 -4.12
N THR A 90 4.20 11.43 -2.96
CA THR A 90 5.67 11.50 -2.87
C THR A 90 6.28 10.11 -2.91
N GLU A 91 5.61 9.15 -2.28
CA GLU A 91 6.02 7.73 -2.22
C GLU A 91 5.68 6.97 -3.50
N PHE A 92 4.49 7.22 -4.06
CA PHE A 92 3.97 6.56 -5.25
C PHE A 92 3.56 7.61 -6.31
N PRO A 93 4.52 8.26 -6.98
CA PRO A 93 4.24 9.26 -8.02
C PRO A 93 3.35 8.73 -9.15
N GLU A 94 3.41 7.44 -9.43
CA GLU A 94 2.56 6.75 -10.42
C GLU A 94 1.06 6.85 -10.10
N LEU A 95 0.67 7.20 -8.87
CA LEU A 95 -0.74 7.44 -8.52
C LEU A 95 -1.22 8.84 -8.95
N ASP A 96 -0.32 9.81 -9.13
CA ASP A 96 -0.63 11.21 -9.48
C ASP A 96 -0.56 11.49 -10.99
N THR A 97 0.04 10.60 -11.79
CA THR A 97 0.28 10.85 -13.22
C THR A 97 -0.96 10.59 -14.08
N PRO A 98 -1.42 11.55 -14.91
CA PRO A 98 -2.34 11.26 -16.00
C PRO A 98 -1.66 10.30 -16.99
N THR A 99 -2.42 9.30 -17.45
CA THR A 99 -2.02 8.23 -18.39
C THR A 99 -1.70 8.75 -19.80
N GLU A 100 -0.75 9.68 -19.94
CA GLU A 100 -0.22 10.07 -21.26
C GLU A 100 1.15 9.42 -21.55
N SER A 101 1.83 8.81 -20.56
CA SER A 101 3.18 8.23 -20.78
C SER A 101 3.39 6.74 -20.47
N GLU A 102 2.34 5.96 -20.24
CA GLU A 102 2.46 4.51 -19.97
C GLU A 102 1.90 3.64 -21.10
N ALA A 103 2.40 3.85 -22.32
CA ALA A 103 2.23 2.89 -23.42
C ALA A 103 3.25 1.73 -23.33
N VAL A 104 3.61 1.31 -22.12
CA VAL A 104 4.52 0.18 -21.90
C VAL A 104 4.05 -0.65 -20.71
N ALA A 105 2.85 -1.24 -20.85
CA ALA A 105 2.64 -2.55 -20.26
C ALA A 105 3.80 -3.43 -20.76
N SER A 106 4.63 -3.94 -19.85
CA SER A 106 5.76 -4.77 -20.24
C SER A 106 5.24 -5.93 -21.09
N SER A 107 5.92 -6.22 -22.20
CA SER A 107 5.56 -7.29 -23.14
C SER A 107 5.34 -8.66 -22.45
N GLU A 108 5.83 -8.82 -21.23
CA GLU A 108 5.66 -10.01 -20.40
C GLU A 108 4.27 -10.09 -19.74
N MET A 109 3.66 -8.97 -19.33
CA MET A 109 2.33 -8.96 -18.72
C MET A 109 1.21 -9.32 -19.72
N LEU A 110 1.34 -8.87 -20.97
CA LEU A 110 0.36 -9.13 -22.04
C LEU A 110 0.31 -10.61 -22.50
N ASN A 111 1.38 -11.38 -22.22
CA ASN A 111 1.49 -12.79 -22.58
C ASN A 111 0.99 -13.74 -21.48
N ASN A 112 0.58 -13.22 -20.32
CA ASN A 112 0.04 -14.04 -19.24
C ASN A 112 -1.39 -14.51 -19.59
N GLU A 113 -1.64 -15.82 -19.61
CA GLU A 113 -2.97 -16.41 -19.85
C GLU A 113 -4.06 -15.86 -18.92
N CYS A 114 -3.70 -15.53 -17.67
CA CYS A 114 -4.62 -14.90 -16.72
C CYS A 114 -5.06 -13.51 -17.19
N TYR A 115 -4.11 -12.68 -17.65
CA TYR A 115 -4.40 -11.36 -18.21
C TYR A 115 -5.26 -11.46 -19.48
N GLN A 116 -4.96 -12.43 -20.36
CA GLN A 116 -5.74 -12.64 -21.59
C GLN A 116 -7.18 -13.10 -21.30
N LYS A 117 -7.42 -13.87 -20.23
CA LYS A 117 -8.77 -14.25 -19.80
C LYS A 117 -9.57 -13.07 -19.26
N VAL A 118 -8.92 -12.16 -18.52
CA VAL A 118 -9.58 -11.00 -17.90
C VAL A 118 -9.89 -9.92 -18.94
N THR A 119 -9.08 -9.77 -19.99
CA THR A 119 -9.30 -8.77 -21.05
C THR A 119 -10.36 -9.17 -22.08
N GLN A 120 -10.74 -10.46 -22.17
CA GLN A 120 -11.78 -10.94 -23.10
C GLN A 120 -13.21 -10.76 -22.57
N VAL A 121 -13.37 -10.37 -21.31
CA VAL A 121 -14.69 -10.11 -20.72
C VAL A 121 -15.10 -8.66 -21.01
N GLU A 122 -15.67 -8.42 -22.19
CA GLU A 122 -16.34 -7.14 -22.55
C GLU A 122 -17.70 -6.99 -21.83
N GLU A 123 -17.79 -7.33 -20.55
CA GLU A 123 -18.99 -6.99 -19.78
C GLU A 123 -18.98 -5.50 -19.47
N ALA A 124 -20.14 -4.85 -19.62
CA ALA A 124 -20.28 -3.44 -19.28
C ALA A 124 -20.23 -3.28 -17.75
N TYR A 125 -19.09 -2.81 -17.22
CA TYR A 125 -18.95 -2.40 -15.82
C TYR A 125 -18.59 -0.92 -15.69
N PRO A 126 -18.91 -0.29 -14.54
CA PRO A 126 -18.51 1.08 -14.25
C PRO A 126 -16.98 1.25 -14.39
N GLY A 127 -16.54 2.20 -15.21
CA GLY A 127 -15.11 2.47 -15.40
C GLY A 127 -14.41 1.63 -16.48
N VAL A 128 -15.15 0.92 -17.34
CA VAL A 128 -14.56 0.17 -18.47
C VAL A 128 -13.70 1.04 -19.41
N GLN A 129 -14.04 2.33 -19.56
CA GLN A 129 -13.28 3.30 -20.35
C GLN A 129 -12.19 4.03 -19.55
N ALA A 130 -11.99 3.69 -18.27
CA ALA A 130 -10.97 4.33 -17.45
C ALA A 130 -9.58 3.86 -17.88
N ASN A 131 -8.69 4.82 -18.13
CA ASN A 131 -7.31 4.58 -18.56
C ASN A 131 -6.41 4.07 -17.43
N LYS A 132 -6.77 4.34 -16.17
CA LYS A 132 -6.09 3.86 -14.98
C LYS A 132 -7.09 3.15 -14.08
N ARG A 133 -6.71 2.00 -13.54
CA ARG A 133 -7.53 1.18 -12.65
C ARG A 133 -6.69 0.75 -11.46
N ILE A 134 -7.19 1.00 -10.26
CA ILE A 134 -6.50 0.71 -9.00
C ILE A 134 -7.40 -0.20 -8.18
N LEU A 135 -6.81 -1.26 -7.61
CA LEU A 135 -7.46 -2.13 -6.63
C LEU A 135 -6.76 -1.94 -5.28
N GLU A 136 -7.50 -1.47 -4.28
CA GLU A 136 -7.03 -1.40 -2.90
C GLU A 136 -7.66 -2.55 -2.10
N VAL A 137 -6.84 -3.52 -1.70
CA VAL A 137 -7.25 -4.58 -0.78
C VAL A 137 -7.15 -4.08 0.65
N GLY A 138 -8.23 -4.17 1.42
CA GLY A 138 -8.26 -3.65 2.79
C GLY A 138 -8.34 -2.12 2.88
N CYS A 139 -9.14 -1.49 2.03
CA CYS A 139 -9.26 -0.02 1.95
C CYS A 139 -9.76 0.66 3.25
N GLY A 140 -10.39 -0.08 4.16
CA GLY A 140 -10.82 0.41 5.47
C GLY A 140 -11.61 1.72 5.39
N VAL A 141 -11.14 2.75 6.12
CA VAL A 141 -11.75 4.10 6.11
C VAL A 141 -11.30 4.99 4.95
N GLY A 142 -10.63 4.43 3.95
CA GLY A 142 -10.27 5.15 2.73
C GLY A 142 -9.07 6.09 2.86
N ASN A 143 -8.11 5.77 3.75
CA ASN A 143 -6.89 6.56 3.93
C ASN A 143 -6.12 6.80 2.61
N THR A 144 -6.19 5.85 1.67
CA THR A 144 -5.53 5.91 0.37
C THR A 144 -6.49 6.38 -0.73
N VAL A 145 -7.70 5.81 -0.79
CA VAL A 145 -8.66 6.11 -1.86
C VAL A 145 -9.14 7.56 -1.86
N PHE A 146 -9.35 8.19 -0.69
CA PHE A 146 -9.85 9.57 -0.65
C PHE A 146 -8.84 10.57 -1.25
N PRO A 147 -7.55 10.56 -0.86
CA PRO A 147 -6.54 11.36 -1.55
C PRO A 147 -6.46 11.12 -3.06
N ILE A 148 -6.54 9.85 -3.51
CA ILE A 148 -6.51 9.52 -4.94
C ILE A 148 -7.70 10.12 -5.68
N LEU A 149 -8.91 9.98 -5.13
CA LEU A 149 -10.13 10.54 -5.72
C LEU A 149 -10.10 12.08 -5.72
N GLU A 150 -9.49 12.70 -4.72
CA GLU A 150 -9.36 14.16 -4.68
C GLU A 150 -8.40 14.70 -5.74
N ALA A 151 -7.32 13.99 -6.03
CA ALA A 151 -6.35 14.34 -7.07
C ALA A 151 -6.91 14.14 -8.49
N ASN A 152 -7.82 13.18 -8.70
CA ASN A 152 -8.34 12.77 -10.01
C ASN A 152 -9.80 13.21 -10.25
N LYS A 153 -10.13 14.48 -9.96
CA LYS A 153 -11.47 15.07 -10.20
C LYS A 153 -11.71 15.50 -11.64
#